data_AF-A0A8I0HLG6-F1
#
_entry.id   AF-A0A8I0HLG6-F1
#
_cell.length_a   1.000
_cell.length_b   1.000
_cell.length_c   1.000
_cell.angle_alpha   90.00
_cell.angle_beta   90.00
_cell.angle_gamma   90.00
#
_symmetry.space_group_name_H-M   'P 1'
#
loop_
_entity.id
_entity.type
_entity.pdbx_description
1 polymer ?
#
loop_
_entity_poly.entity_id
_entity_poly.type
_entity_poly.pdbx_seq_one_letter_code
_entity_poly.pdbx_strand_id
1 'polypeptide(L)'
;MAQKARGIGTVTLHAKRSNGELESIELVDIPDFRQAVEIINSTAEEARIQLQRRANAQTLRHEGQQQSANNTSSSPKDDLNGELMKLAELKSAGVLTEEEFAAAKRKLLGL
;
A
#
# COMPACT_ATOMS: atom_id res chain seq x y z
N MET A 1 15.95 -38.28 30.07
CA MET A 1 17.00 -38.40 29.03
C MET A 1 16.61 -37.49 27.87
N ALA A 2 17.53 -36.61 27.45
CA ALA A 2 17.25 -35.44 26.64
C ALA A 2 16.84 -35.78 25.20
N GLN A 3 15.59 -35.48 24.86
CA GLN A 3 15.10 -35.43 23.49
C GLN A 3 15.73 -34.20 22.83
N LYS A 4 16.87 -34.37 22.15
CA LYS A 4 17.45 -33.34 21.27
C LYS A 4 16.31 -32.74 20.44
N ALA A 5 16.05 -31.44 20.60
CA ALA A 5 14.95 -30.73 19.96
C ALA A 5 15.10 -30.84 18.43
N ARG A 6 14.44 -31.84 17.83
CA ARG A 6 14.47 -32.07 16.39
C ARG A 6 13.59 -30.98 15.77
N GLY A 7 14.21 -29.99 15.12
CA GLY A 7 13.47 -28.94 14.41
C GLY A 7 13.81 -27.51 14.82
N ILE A 8 14.64 -27.30 15.85
CA ILE A 8 15.15 -25.96 16.17
C ILE A 8 16.37 -25.67 15.30
N GLY A 9 16.35 -24.55 14.59
CA GLY A 9 17.45 -24.12 13.73
C GLY A 9 17.52 -22.61 13.59
N THR A 10 18.62 -22.14 13.02
CA THR A 10 18.81 -20.73 12.68
C THR A 10 18.40 -20.51 11.22
N VAL A 11 17.61 -19.48 10.96
CA VAL A 11 17.24 -19.03 9.62
C VAL A 11 17.92 -17.69 9.35
N THR A 12 18.76 -17.64 8.32
CA THR A 12 19.35 -16.39 7.85
C THR A 12 18.53 -15.84 6.69
N LEU A 13 17.88 -14.70 6.89
CA LEU A 13 17.07 -14.00 5.90
C LEU A 13 17.91 -12.92 5.22
N HIS A 14 18.04 -13.02 3.90
CA HIS A 14 18.68 -12.00 3.07
C HIS A 14 17.60 -11.24 2.29
N ALA A 15 17.46 -9.94 2.56
CA ALA A 15 16.50 -9.08 1.90
C ALA A 15 17.18 -7.91 1.20
N LYS A 16 16.62 -7.47 0.08
CA LYS A 16 17.04 -6.24 -0.60
C LYS A 16 15.98 -5.17 -0.37
N ARG A 17 16.36 -4.06 0.25
CA ARG A 17 15.50 -2.90 0.45
C ARG A 17 15.25 -2.17 -0.88
N SER A 18 14.21 -1.34 -0.91
CA SER A 18 13.85 -0.52 -2.07
C SER A 18 14.96 0.46 -2.49
N ASN A 19 15.81 0.88 -1.55
CA ASN A 19 16.99 1.70 -1.80
C ASN A 19 18.19 0.91 -2.37
N GLY A 20 18.07 -0.40 -2.53
CA GLY A 20 19.12 -1.28 -3.04
C GLY A 20 20.05 -1.87 -1.98
N GLU A 21 19.90 -1.47 -0.72
CA GLU A 21 20.69 -1.99 0.40
C GLU A 21 20.33 -3.46 0.69
N LEU A 22 21.37 -4.26 0.98
CA LEU A 22 21.19 -5.65 1.40
C LEU A 22 21.14 -5.69 2.92
N GLU A 23 20.08 -6.29 3.44
CA GLU A 23 19.88 -6.53 4.86
C GLU A 23 19.92 -8.04 5.12
N SER A 24 20.66 -8.44 6.15
CA SER A 24 20.70 -9.81 6.63
C SER A 24 20.18 -9.86 8.05
N ILE A 25 19.21 -10.73 8.31
CA ILE A 25 18.59 -10.91 9.62
C ILE A 25 18.75 -12.37 10.02
N GLU A 26 19.31 -12.61 11.19
CA GLU A 26 19.43 -13.96 11.77
C GLU A 26 18.30 -14.20 12.76
N LEU A 27 17.47 -15.20 12.44
CA LEU A 27 16.43 -15.70 13.31
C LEU A 27 16.97 -16.95 14.01
N VAL A 28 17.30 -16.79 15.29
CA VAL A 28 17.91 -17.85 16.12
C VAL A 28 16.81 -18.60 16.88
N ASP A 29 17.08 -19.87 17.20
CA ASP A 29 16.20 -20.72 18.01
C ASP A 29 14.78 -20.88 17.45
N ILE A 30 14.65 -20.95 16.12
CA ILE A 30 13.36 -21.09 15.46
C ILE A 30 12.91 -22.56 15.48
N PRO A 31 11.79 -22.89 16.16
CA PRO A 31 11.18 -24.20 16.06
C PRO A 31 10.61 -24.39 14.65
N ASP A 32 10.71 -25.60 14.13
CA ASP A 32 10.26 -25.94 12.78
C ASP A 32 10.77 -24.95 11.72
N PHE A 33 12.08 -24.66 11.74
CA PHE A 33 12.71 -23.66 10.86
C PHE A 33 12.36 -23.79 9.37
N ARG A 34 12.01 -25.00 8.90
CA ARG A 34 11.54 -25.25 7.53
C ARG A 34 10.21 -24.55 7.24
N GLN A 35 9.26 -24.61 8.18
CA GLN A 35 7.99 -23.91 8.08
C GLN A 35 8.20 -22.40 8.14
N ALA A 36 9.13 -21.92 8.99
CA ALA A 36 9.48 -20.50 9.03
C ALA A 36 10.02 -20.01 7.67
N VAL A 37 10.89 -20.78 7.02
CA VAL A 37 11.38 -20.46 5.66
C VAL A 37 10.23 -20.39 4.65
N GLU A 38 9.30 -21.35 4.69
CA GLU A 38 8.14 -21.36 3.79
C GLU A 38 7.23 -20.13 4.00
N ILE A 39 6.92 -19.79 5.26
CA ILE A 39 6.12 -18.61 5.62
C ILE A 39 6.79 -17.32 5.14
N ILE A 40 8.10 -17.19 5.38
CA ILE A 40 8.86 -16.00 4.96
C ILE A 40 8.84 -15.85 3.43
N ASN A 41 9.09 -16.93 2.70
CA ASN A 41 9.13 -16.89 1.24
C ASN A 41 7.75 -16.60 0.63
N SER A 42 6.70 -17.29 1.11
CA SER A 42 5.32 -17.06 0.64
C SER A 42 4.84 -15.64 0.91
N THR A 43 5.07 -15.14 2.13
CA THR A 43 4.72 -13.76 2.51
C THR A 43 5.48 -12.73 1.65
N ALA A 44 6.77 -12.97 1.40
CA ALA A 44 7.58 -12.08 0.56
C ALA A 44 7.10 -12.07 -0.90
N GLU A 45 6.68 -13.22 -1.44
CA GLU A 45 6.13 -13.33 -2.78
C GLU A 45 4.78 -12.63 -2.91
N GLU A 46 3.86 -12.84 -1.96
CA GLU A 46 2.59 -12.13 -1.92
C GLU A 46 2.79 -10.61 -1.85
N ALA A 47 3.73 -10.13 -1.02
CA ALA A 47 4.07 -8.71 -0.95
C ALA A 47 4.58 -8.15 -2.28
N ARG A 48 5.42 -8.91 -3.01
CA ARG A 48 5.89 -8.53 -4.35
C ARG A 48 4.75 -8.45 -5.37
N ILE A 49 3.86 -9.44 -5.36
CA ILE A 49 2.68 -9.46 -6.24
C ILE A 49 1.78 -8.26 -5.96
N GLN A 50 1.53 -7.95 -4.68
CA GLN A 50 0.72 -6.80 -4.29
C GLN A 50 1.35 -5.47 -4.75
N LEU A 51 2.68 -5.32 -4.62
CA LEU A 51 3.38 -4.13 -5.10
C LEU A 51 3.28 -3.99 -6.63
N GLN A 52 3.49 -5.08 -7.37
CA GLN A 52 3.33 -5.10 -8.83
C GLN A 52 1.90 -4.76 -9.26
N ARG A 53 0.89 -5.30 -8.58
CA ARG A 53 -0.51 -4.96 -8.85
C ARG A 53 -0.80 -3.48 -8.65
N ARG A 54 -0.26 -2.86 -7.59
CA ARG A 54 -0.41 -1.42 -7.33
C ARG A 54 0.29 -0.58 -8.40
N ALA A 55 1.50 -0.96 -8.80
CA ALA A 55 2.22 -0.27 -9.87
C ALA A 55 1.45 -0.34 -11.19
N ASN A 56 0.99 -1.53 -11.58
CA ASN A 56 0.19 -1.71 -12.81
C ASN A 56 -1.16 -0.98 -12.75
N ALA A 57 -1.80 -0.92 -11.58
CA ALA A 57 -3.03 -0.15 -11.42
C ALA A 57 -2.79 1.37 -11.53
N GLN A 58 -1.63 1.87 -11.10
CA GLN A 58 -1.26 3.27 -11.28
C GLN A 58 -0.89 3.62 -12.72
N THR A 59 -0.22 2.73 -13.46
CA THR A 59 0.10 2.97 -14.88
C THR A 59 -1.16 2.99 -15.73
N LEU A 60 -2.10 2.07 -15.53
CA LEU A 60 -3.38 2.04 -16.25
C LEU A 60 -4.26 3.26 -15.94
N ARG A 61 -4.22 3.79 -14.71
CA ARG A 61 -4.90 5.05 -14.38
C ARG A 61 -4.27 6.27 -15.07
N HIS A 62 -2.95 6.31 -15.20
CA HIS A 62 -2.27 7.39 -15.94
C HIS A 62 -2.50 7.30 -17.46
N GLU A 63 -2.41 6.12 -18.06
CA GLU A 63 -2.67 5.93 -19.50
C GLU A 63 -4.16 6.13 -19.86
N GLY A 64 -5.08 5.91 -18.91
CA GLY A 64 -6.50 6.25 -19.05
C GLY A 64 -6.83 7.74 -18.87
N GLN A 65 -5.88 8.59 -18.45
CA GLN A 65 -6.09 10.03 -18.22
C GLN A 65 -5.30 10.94 -19.17
N GLN A 66 -4.64 10.41 -20.20
CA GLN A 66 -3.95 11.23 -21.22
C GLN A 66 -4.73 11.45 -22.52
N GLN A 67 -6.01 11.08 -22.57
CA GLN A 67 -6.89 11.44 -23.68
C GLN A 67 -8.12 12.22 -23.21
N SER A 68 -7.91 13.43 -22.66
CA SER A 68 -8.90 14.51 -22.65
C SER A 68 -8.25 15.84 -22.27
N ALA A 69 -7.31 16.29 -23.10
CA ALA A 69 -6.98 17.71 -23.19
C ALA A 69 -7.54 18.22 -24.53
N ASN A 70 -8.86 18.15 -24.68
CA ASN A 70 -9.57 18.85 -25.73
C ASN A 70 -10.74 19.61 -25.08
N ASN A 71 -10.68 20.93 -25.19
CA ASN A 71 -11.76 21.90 -25.01
C ASN A 71 -12.42 22.07 -23.63
N THR A 72 -12.10 23.21 -23.01
CA THR A 72 -13.07 24.27 -22.69
C THR A 72 -14.54 23.84 -22.49
N SER A 73 -14.90 23.57 -21.24
CA SER A 73 -16.07 24.18 -20.57
C SER A 73 -16.19 23.60 -19.16
N SER A 74 -15.66 24.34 -18.18
CA SER A 74 -15.95 24.16 -16.77
C SER A 74 -17.46 24.27 -16.56
N SER A 75 -18.10 23.10 -16.54
CA SER A 75 -19.45 22.94 -16.04
C SER A 75 -19.34 22.97 -14.51
N PRO A 76 -20.06 23.83 -13.78
CA PRO A 76 -19.91 23.99 -12.33
C PRO A 76 -20.19 22.71 -11.49
N LYS A 77 -20.66 21.62 -12.13
CA LYS A 77 -20.80 20.30 -11.53
C LYS A 77 -19.51 19.48 -11.49
N ASP A 78 -18.59 19.69 -12.44
CA ASP A 78 -17.31 18.95 -12.47
C ASP A 78 -16.34 19.50 -11.42
N ASP A 79 -16.33 20.83 -11.22
CA ASP A 79 -15.58 21.47 -10.14
C ASP A 79 -16.02 20.96 -8.76
N LEU A 80 -17.33 20.75 -8.57
CA LEU A 80 -17.90 20.21 -7.34
C LEU A 80 -17.41 18.78 -7.05
N ASN A 81 -17.36 17.92 -8.07
CA ASN A 81 -16.83 16.57 -7.93
C ASN A 81 -15.32 16.56 -7.70
N GLY A 82 -14.57 17.45 -8.36
CA GLY A 82 -13.14 17.63 -8.16
C GLY A 82 -12.79 18.10 -6.74
N GLU A 83 -13.57 19.03 -6.19
CA GLU A 83 -13.41 19.50 -4.80
C GLU A 83 -13.76 18.42 -3.76
N LEU A 84 -14.79 17.61 -4.02
CA LEU A 84 -15.12 16.45 -3.18
C LEU A 84 -14.00 15.40 -3.16
N MET A 85 -13.34 15.17 -4.30
CA MET A 85 -12.17 14.28 -4.37
C MET A 85 -10.99 14.83 -3.56
N LYS A 86 -10.67 16.13 -3.67
CA LYS A 86 -9.60 16.77 -2.87
C LYS A 86 -9.86 16.65 -1.38
N LEU A 87 -11.10 16.87 -0.93
CA LEU A 87 -11.47 16.71 0.48
C LEU A 87 -11.28 15.27 0.96
N ALA A 88 -11.61 14.27 0.13
CA ALA A 88 -11.44 12.87 0.48
C ALA A 88 -9.95 12.49 0.59
N GLU A 89 -9.12 13.06 -0.28
CA GLU A 89 -7.67 12.89 -0.26
C GLU A 89 -7.06 13.50 1.02
N LEU A 90 -7.46 14.72 1.39
CA LEU A 90 -7.04 15.39 2.62
C LEU A 90 -7.48 14.65 3.89
N LYS A 91 -8.67 14.03 3.90
CA LYS A 91 -9.11 13.12 4.97
C LYS A 91 -8.20 11.89 5.03
N SER A 92 -7.92 11.26 3.88
CA SER A 92 -7.08 10.05 3.83
C SER A 92 -5.63 10.31 4.25
N ALA A 93 -5.14 11.54 4.02
CA ALA A 93 -3.84 12.01 4.48
C ALA A 93 -3.81 12.38 5.98
N GLY A 94 -4.95 12.30 6.69
CA GLY A 94 -5.06 12.64 8.11
C GLY A 94 -4.99 14.14 8.41
N VAL A 95 -5.10 14.99 7.38
CA VAL A 95 -5.05 16.45 7.51
C VAL A 95 -6.39 17.02 7.98
N LEU A 96 -7.48 16.36 7.61
CA LEU A 96 -8.84 16.70 8.05
C LEU A 96 -9.39 15.61 8.95
N THR A 97 -9.99 16.02 10.07
CA THR A 97 -10.78 15.12 10.90
C THR A 97 -12.11 14.78 10.23
N GLU A 98 -12.77 13.71 10.66
CA GLU A 98 -14.02 13.23 10.04
C GLU A 98 -15.16 14.25 10.16
N GLU A 99 -15.15 15.05 11.23
CA GLU A 99 -16.08 16.15 11.45
C GLU A 99 -15.86 17.31 10.47
N GLU A 100 -14.59 17.69 10.25
CA GLU A 100 -14.23 18.76 9.31
C GLU A 100 -14.50 18.36 7.86
N PHE A 101 -14.26 17.11 7.50
CA PHE A 101 -14.60 16.58 6.18
C PHE A 101 -16.12 16.62 5.94
N ALA A 102 -16.93 16.21 6.93
CA ALA A 102 -18.38 16.23 6.81
C ALA A 102 -18.93 17.66 6.70
N ALA A 103 -18.37 18.61 7.46
CA ALA A 103 -18.74 20.02 7.39
C ALA A 103 -18.39 20.64 6.03
N ALA A 104 -17.17 20.40 5.53
CA ALA A 104 -16.74 20.89 4.22
C ALA A 104 -17.59 20.29 3.09
N LYS A 105 -17.90 18.99 3.16
CA LYS A 105 -18.78 18.31 2.18
C LYS A 105 -20.19 18.88 2.17
N ARG A 106 -20.79 19.17 3.33
CA ARG A 106 -22.12 19.81 3.39
C ARG A 106 -22.10 21.22 2.81
N LYS A 107 -21.09 22.01 3.18
CA LYS A 107 -20.87 23.37 2.64
C LYS A 107 -20.76 23.35 1.11
N LEU A 108 -20.06 22.37 0.57
CA LEU A 108 -19.89 22.18 -0.87
C LEU A 108 -21.18 21.75 -1.58
N LEU A 109 -21.98 20.92 -0.93
CA LEU A 109 -23.28 20.45 -1.43
C LEU A 109 -24.44 21.44 -1.18
N GLY A 110 -24.18 22.57 -0.51
CA GLY A 110 -25.18 23.61 -0.23
C GLY A 110 -26.27 23.19 0.77
N LEU A 111 -25.95 22.26 1.67
CA LEU A 111 -26.85 21.68 2.69
C LEU A 111 -26.64 22.29 4.08
#